data_AF-A0A4Z0ZAH5-F1
#
_entry.id   AF-A0A4Z0ZAH5-F1
#
_cell.length_a   1.000
_cell.length_b   1.000
_cell.length_c   1.000
_cell.angle_alpha   90.00
_cell.angle_beta   90.00
_cell.angle_gamma   90.00
#
_symmetry.space_group_name_H-M   'P 1'
#
loop_
_entity.id
_entity.type
_entity.pdbx_description
1 polymer ?
#
loop_
_entity_poly.entity_id
_entity_poly.type
_entity_poly.pdbx_seq_one_letter_code
_entity_poly.pdbx_strand_id
1 'polypeptide(L)'
;MLSESTSTVTWAWFEILAGIGIGLPLTTQLPAIQAVLPESDAAVSTSTYSFIRSFGFVWGVTIPAVVFNSRVDASLGMVSDPMVRNALAGGGAYGFAVNVKDLTGQTLQQTRDVYTSSLRIVWFVGFAISLVGFLLVFGEKHVDLRETLETEYGLRSEANKDA
;
A
#
# COMPACT_ATOMS: atom_id res chain seq x y z
N MET A 1 -0.88 18.57 2.39
CA MET A 1 -1.28 18.01 1.08
C MET A 1 -0.54 18.79 0.02
N LEU A 2 0.25 18.10 -0.80
CA LEU A 2 1.12 18.69 -1.82
C LEU A 2 0.29 19.58 -2.78
N SER A 3 0.53 20.88 -2.75
CA SER A 3 -0.02 21.84 -3.71
C SER A 3 0.90 21.97 -4.93
N GLU A 4 0.38 22.53 -6.02
CA GLU A 4 1.11 22.80 -7.28
C GLU A 4 2.37 23.68 -7.09
N SER A 5 2.48 24.37 -5.94
CA SER A 5 3.62 25.19 -5.53
C SER A 5 4.66 24.48 -4.65
N THR A 6 4.51 23.17 -4.39
CA THR A 6 5.38 22.47 -3.44
C THR A 6 6.75 22.21 -4.06
N SER A 7 7.82 22.65 -3.37
CA SER A 7 9.20 22.43 -3.81
C SER A 7 9.50 20.95 -4.05
N THR A 8 10.26 20.65 -5.12
CA THR A 8 10.68 19.30 -5.48
C THR A 8 11.31 18.54 -4.31
N VAL A 9 12.02 19.26 -3.45
CA VAL A 9 12.69 18.72 -2.25
C VAL A 9 11.68 18.18 -1.24
N THR A 10 10.52 18.82 -1.09
CA THR A 10 9.53 18.46 -0.08
C THR A 10 8.85 17.14 -0.40
N TRP A 11 8.46 16.88 -1.65
CA TRP A 11 7.86 15.59 -2.01
C TRP A 11 8.88 14.46 -2.00
N ALA A 12 10.14 14.73 -2.39
CA ALA A 12 11.21 13.75 -2.31
C ALA A 12 11.43 13.23 -0.87
N TRP A 13 11.35 14.09 0.14
CA TRP A 13 11.43 13.65 1.54
C TRP A 13 10.25 12.78 1.98
N PHE A 14 9.04 13.07 1.50
CA PHE A 14 7.89 12.22 1.77
C PHE A 14 8.04 10.84 1.12
N GLU A 15 8.57 10.77 -0.10
CA GLU A 15 8.87 9.49 -0.78
C GLU A 15 9.94 8.68 -0.04
N ILE A 16 10.98 9.33 0.50
CA ILE A 16 12.01 8.66 1.31
C ILE A 16 11.37 8.03 2.56
N LEU A 17 10.56 8.81 3.30
CA LEU A 17 9.87 8.31 4.48
C LEU A 17 8.90 7.18 4.15
N ALA A 18 8.15 7.30 3.06
CA ALA A 18 7.27 6.25 2.57
C ALA A 18 8.06 4.98 2.18
N GLY A 19 9.19 5.15 1.50
CA GLY A 19 10.09 4.06 1.12
C GLY A 19 10.65 3.31 2.31
N ILE A 20 11.04 4.01 3.39
CA ILE A 20 11.47 3.38 4.64
C ILE A 20 10.31 2.62 5.29
N GLY A 21 9.12 3.24 5.38
CA GLY A 21 7.94 2.65 5.98
C GLY A 21 7.46 1.38 5.26
N ILE A 22 7.59 1.34 3.94
CA ILE A 22 7.29 0.15 3.14
C ILE A 22 8.45 -0.85 3.22
N GLY A 23 9.70 -0.40 3.14
CA GLY A 23 10.87 -1.27 3.01
C GLY A 23 11.17 -2.14 4.23
N LEU A 24 11.03 -1.58 5.45
CA LEU A 24 11.38 -2.30 6.67
C LEU A 24 10.50 -3.53 6.94
N PRO A 25 9.15 -3.45 6.87
CA PRO A 25 8.30 -4.64 7.05
C PRO A 25 8.57 -5.73 6.01
N LEU A 26 8.92 -5.35 4.78
CA LEU A 26 9.16 -6.31 3.68
C LEU A 26 10.28 -7.30 3.99
N THR A 27 11.31 -6.85 4.68
CA THR A 27 12.50 -7.66 4.98
C THR A 27 12.39 -8.40 6.29
N THR A 28 11.60 -7.91 7.26
CA THR A 28 11.53 -8.48 8.61
C THR A 28 10.34 -9.41 8.85
N GLN A 29 9.22 -9.25 8.12
CA GLN A 29 7.98 -9.99 8.39
C GLN A 29 8.10 -11.50 8.19
N LEU A 30 8.66 -11.94 7.05
CA LEU A 30 8.75 -13.37 6.75
C LEU A 30 9.68 -14.11 7.73
N PRO A 31 10.91 -13.63 8.02
CA PRO A 31 11.76 -14.23 9.03
C PRO A 31 11.11 -14.29 10.42
N ALA A 32 10.38 -13.24 10.83
CA ALA A 32 9.68 -13.22 12.11
C ALA A 32 8.58 -14.30 12.19
N ILE A 33 7.80 -14.49 11.12
CA ILE A 33 6.79 -15.56 11.03
C ILE A 33 7.45 -16.95 11.06
N GLN A 34 8.57 -17.12 10.36
CA GLN A 34 9.28 -18.39 10.29
C GLN A 34 9.98 -18.76 11.60
N ALA A 35 10.42 -17.76 12.40
CA ALA A 35 11.12 -17.99 13.65
C ALA A 35 10.28 -18.73 14.72
N VAL A 36 8.95 -18.71 14.60
CA VAL A 36 8.03 -19.32 15.58
C VAL A 36 7.42 -20.63 15.08
N LEU A 37 7.76 -21.05 13.86
CA LEU A 37 7.23 -22.24 13.20
C LEU A 37 8.31 -23.33 13.04
N PRO A 38 7.93 -24.62 12.97
CA PRO A 38 8.85 -25.68 12.59
C PRO A 38 9.39 -25.50 11.16
N GLU A 39 10.60 -26.01 10.87
CA GLU A 39 11.20 -25.94 9.54
C GLU A 39 10.35 -26.66 8.47
N SER A 40 9.61 -27.70 8.86
CA SER A 40 8.65 -28.40 7.99
C SER A 40 7.58 -27.48 7.39
N ASP A 41 7.25 -26.39 8.09
CA ASP A 41 6.17 -25.48 7.73
C ASP A 41 6.68 -24.27 6.94
N ALA A 42 7.97 -24.19 6.62
CA ALA A 42 8.56 -23.06 5.91
C ALA A 42 7.93 -22.80 4.53
N ALA A 43 7.55 -23.85 3.80
CA ALA A 43 6.86 -23.72 2.51
C ALA A 43 5.41 -23.21 2.68
N VAL A 44 4.70 -23.69 3.71
CA VAL A 44 3.32 -23.30 4.01
C VAL A 44 3.27 -21.85 4.52
N SER A 45 4.20 -21.46 5.39
CA SER A 45 4.30 -20.08 5.90
C SER A 45 4.64 -19.08 4.79
N THR A 46 5.59 -19.42 3.91
CA THR A 46 5.98 -18.58 2.77
C THR A 46 4.84 -18.40 1.77
N SER A 47 4.13 -19.47 1.43
CA SER A 47 3.00 -19.42 0.50
C SER A 47 1.82 -18.63 1.07
N THR A 48 1.51 -18.82 2.36
CA THR A 48 0.47 -18.05 3.07
C THR A 48 0.82 -16.57 3.13
N TYR A 49 2.06 -16.22 3.49
CA TYR A 49 2.54 -14.84 3.49
C TYR A 49 2.42 -14.20 2.10
N SER A 50 2.84 -14.91 1.05
CA SER A 50 2.75 -14.42 -0.33
C SER A 50 1.31 -14.24 -0.80
N PHE A 51 0.40 -15.12 -0.38
CA PHE A 51 -1.03 -15.02 -0.67
C PHE A 51 -1.65 -13.78 -0.01
N ILE A 52 -1.44 -13.59 1.31
CA ILE A 52 -1.96 -12.44 2.05
C ILE A 52 -1.44 -11.13 1.45
N ARG A 53 -0.15 -11.09 1.13
CA ARG A 53 0.49 -9.96 0.46
C ARG A 53 -0.17 -9.65 -0.88
N SER A 54 -0.36 -10.65 -1.73
CA SER A 54 -0.98 -10.46 -3.05
C SER A 54 -2.43 -9.99 -2.93
N PHE A 55 -3.18 -10.54 -1.97
CA PHE A 55 -4.52 -10.08 -1.64
C PHE A 55 -4.53 -8.60 -1.21
N GLY A 56 -3.58 -8.22 -0.35
CA GLY A 56 -3.38 -6.83 0.08
C GLY A 56 -3.08 -5.88 -1.08
N PHE A 57 -2.25 -6.30 -2.05
CA PHE A 57 -1.99 -5.49 -3.25
C PHE A 57 -3.23 -5.26 -4.11
N VAL A 58 -4.03 -6.30 -4.34
CA VAL A 58 -5.26 -6.20 -5.13
C VAL A 58 -6.19 -5.15 -4.50
N TRP A 59 -6.51 -5.33 -3.21
CA TRP A 59 -7.41 -4.40 -2.52
C TRP A 59 -6.79 -3.02 -2.27
N GLY A 60 -5.47 -2.96 -2.12
CA GLY A 60 -4.71 -1.73 -1.97
C GLY A 60 -4.81 -0.80 -3.18
N VAL A 61 -5.06 -1.33 -4.38
CA VAL A 61 -5.34 -0.54 -5.59
C VAL A 61 -6.83 -0.35 -5.82
N THR A 62 -7.64 -1.39 -5.61
CA THR A 62 -9.08 -1.35 -5.88
C THR A 62 -9.82 -0.37 -4.97
N ILE A 63 -9.54 -0.35 -3.66
CA ILE A 63 -10.24 0.53 -2.71
C ILE A 63 -10.02 2.02 -3.06
N PRO A 64 -8.77 2.51 -3.23
CA PRO A 64 -8.53 3.88 -3.68
C PRO A 64 -9.21 4.23 -4.99
N ALA A 65 -9.19 3.33 -5.98
CA ALA A 65 -9.81 3.58 -7.28
C ALA A 65 -11.33 3.74 -7.17
N VAL A 66 -12.00 2.88 -6.39
CA VAL A 66 -13.45 2.96 -6.16
C VAL A 66 -13.83 4.23 -5.39
N VAL A 67 -13.10 4.52 -4.31
CA VAL A 67 -13.32 5.73 -3.49
C VAL A 67 -13.12 7.00 -4.33
N PHE A 68 -12.05 7.03 -5.13
CA PHE A 68 -11.75 8.16 -6.02
C PHE A 68 -12.89 8.40 -7.01
N ASN A 69 -13.29 7.38 -7.77
CA ASN A 69 -14.34 7.52 -8.79
C ASN A 69 -15.69 7.88 -8.15
N SER A 70 -16.06 7.25 -7.04
CA SER A 70 -17.29 7.58 -6.31
C SER A 70 -17.30 9.03 -5.84
N ARG A 71 -16.16 9.56 -5.40
CA ARG A 71 -16.05 10.96 -4.97
C ARG A 71 -16.08 11.95 -6.14
N VAL A 72 -15.51 11.56 -7.29
CA VAL A 72 -15.63 12.34 -8.53
C VAL A 72 -17.09 12.40 -8.98
N ASP A 73 -17.79 11.27 -9.00
CA ASP A 73 -19.22 11.19 -9.35
C ASP A 73 -20.07 12.12 -8.47
N ALA A 74 -19.80 12.13 -7.16
CA ALA A 74 -20.46 13.03 -6.21
C ALA A 74 -20.16 14.52 -6.43
N SER A 75 -19.10 14.84 -7.18
CA SER A 75 -18.61 16.21 -7.40
C SER A 75 -18.79 16.71 -8.84
N LEU A 76 -19.42 15.92 -9.72
CA LEU A 76 -19.63 16.26 -11.14
C LEU A 76 -20.37 17.58 -11.38
N GLY A 77 -21.20 18.01 -10.41
CA GLY A 77 -21.91 19.29 -10.46
C GLY A 77 -20.98 20.52 -10.48
N MET A 78 -19.71 20.37 -10.10
CA MET A 78 -18.71 21.45 -10.13
C MET A 78 -18.14 21.72 -11.52
N VAL A 79 -18.24 20.75 -12.45
CA VAL A 79 -17.72 20.85 -13.82
C VAL A 79 -18.81 21.43 -14.71
N SER A 80 -18.60 22.62 -15.26
CA SER A 80 -19.60 23.29 -16.10
C SER A 80 -19.78 22.64 -17.47
N ASP A 81 -18.70 22.09 -18.02
CA ASP A 81 -18.67 21.49 -19.36
C ASP A 81 -19.37 20.11 -19.37
N PRO A 82 -20.48 19.95 -20.11
CA PRO A 82 -21.20 18.68 -20.18
C PRO A 82 -20.39 17.52 -20.78
N MET A 83 -19.49 17.79 -21.74
CA MET A 83 -18.67 16.74 -22.35
C MET A 83 -17.67 16.18 -21.35
N VAL A 84 -16.98 17.06 -20.63
CA VAL A 84 -16.03 16.66 -19.57
C VAL A 84 -16.78 15.98 -18.42
N ARG A 85 -17.94 16.50 -18.02
CA ARG A 85 -18.76 15.88 -16.99
C ARG A 85 -19.16 14.45 -17.36
N ASN A 86 -19.58 14.21 -18.59
CA ASN A 86 -19.93 12.87 -19.06
C ASN A 86 -18.71 11.94 -19.16
N ALA A 87 -17.55 12.46 -19.52
CA ALA A 87 -16.30 11.69 -19.58
C ALA A 87 -15.79 11.27 -18.18
N LEU A 88 -16.07 12.07 -17.15
CA LEU A 88 -15.69 11.78 -15.77
C LEU A 88 -16.66 10.82 -15.07
N ALA A 89 -17.92 10.80 -15.49
CA ALA A 89 -18.99 10.07 -14.83
C ALA A 89 -18.84 8.55 -14.89
N GLY A 90 -19.42 7.85 -13.92
CA GLY A 90 -19.60 6.39 -13.96
C GLY A 90 -18.29 5.61 -13.93
N GLY A 91 -17.24 6.17 -13.32
CA GLY A 91 -15.92 5.56 -13.24
C GLY A 91 -14.94 5.95 -14.35
N GLY A 92 -15.31 6.87 -15.25
CA GLY A 92 -14.44 7.36 -16.32
C GLY A 92 -13.27 8.23 -15.84
N ALA A 93 -13.36 8.80 -14.63
CA ALA A 93 -12.38 9.75 -14.10
C ALA A 93 -10.96 9.19 -14.01
N TYR A 94 -10.79 7.92 -13.65
CA TYR A 94 -9.44 7.33 -13.56
C TYR A 94 -8.75 7.30 -14.93
N GLY A 95 -9.47 6.91 -15.99
CA GLY A 95 -8.93 6.87 -17.36
C GLY A 95 -8.78 8.25 -17.98
N PHE A 96 -9.69 9.17 -17.68
CA PHE A 96 -9.69 10.54 -18.21
C PHE A 96 -8.51 11.39 -17.68
N ALA A 97 -7.85 10.97 -16.59
CA ALA A 97 -6.73 11.70 -15.99
C ALA A 97 -5.63 12.09 -17.00
N VAL A 98 -5.40 11.27 -18.03
CA VAL A 98 -4.40 11.51 -19.10
C VAL A 98 -4.78 12.70 -19.99
N ASN A 99 -6.08 12.95 -20.16
CA ASN A 99 -6.64 14.00 -21.00
C ASN A 99 -6.89 15.31 -20.26
N VAL A 100 -6.74 15.33 -18.93
CA VAL A 100 -6.92 16.55 -18.13
C VAL A 100 -5.98 17.68 -18.58
N LYS A 101 -4.78 17.35 -19.05
CA LYS A 101 -3.80 18.32 -19.58
C LYS A 101 -4.25 19.02 -20.86
N ASP A 102 -5.19 18.42 -21.60
CA ASP A 102 -5.71 18.95 -22.87
C ASP A 102 -6.84 19.97 -22.62
N LEU A 103 -7.34 20.05 -21.39
CA LEU A 103 -8.35 21.04 -20.98
C LEU A 103 -7.73 22.42 -20.77
N THR A 104 -8.49 23.47 -21.03
CA THR A 104 -8.05 24.86 -20.86
C THR A 104 -9.09 25.69 -20.09
N GLY A 105 -8.63 26.82 -19.53
CA GLY A 105 -9.50 27.80 -18.87
C GLY A 105 -10.23 27.26 -17.64
N GLN A 106 -11.51 27.62 -17.51
CA GLN A 106 -12.32 27.32 -16.34
C GLN A 106 -12.56 25.82 -16.14
N THR A 107 -12.74 25.06 -17.21
CA THR A 107 -13.00 23.61 -17.15
C THR A 107 -11.80 22.85 -16.60
N LEU A 108 -10.57 23.28 -16.92
CA LEU A 108 -9.36 22.72 -16.35
C LEU A 108 -9.32 22.91 -14.83
N GLN A 109 -9.59 24.14 -14.35
CA GLN A 109 -9.56 24.44 -12.92
C GLN A 109 -10.62 23.63 -12.17
N GLN A 110 -11.85 23.59 -12.68
CA GLN A 110 -12.93 22.80 -12.09
C GLN A 110 -12.59 21.31 -12.02
N THR A 111 -12.00 20.77 -13.09
CA THR A 111 -11.58 19.37 -13.13
C THR A 111 -10.46 19.10 -12.11
N ARG A 112 -9.46 19.99 -12.02
CA ARG A 112 -8.39 19.89 -11.01
C ARG A 112 -8.96 19.93 -9.59
N ASP A 113 -9.88 20.82 -9.30
CA ASP A 113 -10.49 20.95 -7.98
C ASP A 113 -11.25 19.67 -7.59
N VAL A 114 -12.01 19.09 -8.53
CA VAL A 114 -12.69 17.80 -8.34
C VAL A 114 -11.69 16.67 -8.07
N TYR A 115 -10.58 16.59 -8.82
CA TYR A 115 -9.54 15.58 -8.61
C TYR A 115 -8.82 15.77 -7.28
N THR A 116 -8.42 16.99 -6.92
CA THR A 116 -7.73 17.28 -5.66
C THR A 116 -8.63 16.98 -4.46
N SER A 117 -9.91 17.34 -4.52
CA SER A 117 -10.90 17.00 -3.49
C SER A 117 -11.09 15.49 -3.36
N SER A 118 -11.14 14.77 -4.48
CA SER A 118 -11.32 13.32 -4.49
C SER A 118 -10.09 12.57 -3.97
N LEU A 119 -8.89 12.97 -4.42
CA LEU A 119 -7.62 12.43 -3.92
C LEU A 119 -7.43 12.69 -2.43
N ARG A 120 -7.89 13.85 -1.92
CA ARG A 120 -7.87 14.14 -0.48
C ARG A 120 -8.65 13.09 0.32
N ILE A 121 -9.82 12.67 -0.15
CA ILE A 121 -10.61 11.62 0.50
C ILE A 121 -9.90 10.27 0.43
N VAL A 122 -9.28 9.94 -0.70
CA VAL A 122 -8.48 8.71 -0.83
C VAL A 122 -7.36 8.67 0.21
N TRP A 123 -6.65 9.78 0.41
CA TRP A 123 -5.62 9.89 1.44
C TRP A 123 -6.16 9.66 2.85
N PHE A 124 -7.34 10.19 3.18
CA PHE A 124 -7.97 9.95 4.49
C PHE A 124 -8.39 8.49 4.68
N VAL A 125 -8.93 7.85 3.64
CA VAL A 125 -9.25 6.41 3.69
C VAL A 125 -7.98 5.58 3.87
N GLY A 126 -6.91 5.91 3.13
CA GLY A 126 -5.60 5.28 3.30
C GLY A 126 -5.08 5.42 4.73
N PHE A 127 -5.13 6.64 5.28
CA PHE A 127 -4.75 6.91 6.67
C PHE A 127 -5.57 6.09 7.68
N ALA A 128 -6.88 5.98 7.49
CA ALA A 128 -7.73 5.17 8.36
C ALA A 128 -7.35 3.68 8.33
N ILE A 129 -7.10 3.13 7.14
CA ILE A 129 -6.63 1.73 7.00
C ILE A 129 -5.26 1.54 7.66
N SER A 130 -4.32 2.46 7.44
CA SER A 130 -3.00 2.43 8.07
C SER A 130 -3.09 2.54 9.59
N LEU A 131 -3.99 3.37 10.12
CA LEU A 131 -4.22 3.51 11.56
C LEU A 131 -4.77 2.21 12.16
N VAL A 132 -5.71 1.55 11.49
CA VAL A 132 -6.20 0.23 11.92
C VAL A 132 -5.07 -0.79 11.92
N GLY A 133 -4.26 -0.84 10.87
CA GLY A 133 -3.08 -1.71 10.81
C GLY A 133 -2.07 -1.45 11.93
N PHE A 134 -1.81 -0.17 12.23
CA PHE A 134 -0.95 0.24 13.34
C PHE A 134 -1.52 -0.17 14.70
N LEU A 135 -2.83 -0.04 14.91
CA LEU A 135 -3.48 -0.44 16.16
C LEU A 135 -3.45 -1.96 16.38
N LEU A 136 -3.51 -2.75 15.31
CA LEU A 136 -3.42 -4.21 15.39
C LEU A 136 -2.07 -4.68 15.94
N VAL A 137 -0.98 -3.92 15.74
CA VAL A 137 0.35 -4.25 16.28
C VAL A 137 0.33 -4.31 17.82
N PHE A 138 -0.46 -3.49 18.50
CA PHE A 138 -0.57 -3.56 19.96
C PHE A 138 -1.27 -4.82 20.47
N GLY A 139 -2.04 -5.50 19.61
CA GLY A 139 -2.65 -6.79 19.91
C GLY A 139 -1.75 -7.99 19.63
N GLU A 140 -0.61 -7.78 18.95
CA GLU A 140 0.34 -8.84 18.64
C GLU A 140 1.07 -9.27 19.91
N LYS A 141 1.12 -10.59 20.16
CA LYS A 141 1.91 -11.12 21.27
C LYS A 141 3.39 -10.95 20.97
N HIS A 142 4.14 -10.40 21.92
CA HIS A 142 5.60 -10.42 21.85
C HIS A 142 6.06 -11.87 21.84
N VAL A 143 6.70 -12.30 20.75
CA VAL A 143 7.36 -13.60 20.67
C VAL A 143 8.85 -13.36 20.55
N ASP A 144 9.62 -13.91 21.49
CA ASP A 144 11.08 -13.87 21.42
C ASP A 144 11.54 -14.60 20.15
N LEU A 145 12.40 -13.93 19.36
CA LEU A 145 13.04 -14.53 18.19
C LEU A 145 13.83 -15.76 18.64
N ARG A 146 13.50 -16.95 18.14
CA ARG A 146 14.29 -18.16 18.38
C ARG A 146 15.69 -17.98 17.77
N GLU A 147 16.72 -18.02 18.61
CA GLU A 147 18.14 -17.94 18.19
C GLU A 147 18.72 -19.30 17.75
N THR A 148 17.99 -20.41 17.93
CA THR A 148 18.50 -21.77 17.66
C THR A 148 17.68 -22.49 16.58
N LEU A 149 18.35 -22.84 15.49
CA LEU A 149 17.84 -23.76 14.46
C LEU A 149 18.00 -25.20 14.96
N GLU A 150 16.91 -25.96 15.09
CA GLU A 150 16.98 -27.43 15.20
C GLU A 150 16.84 -28.02 13.80
N THR A 151 17.95 -28.09 13.08
CA THR A 151 18.05 -28.80 11.82
C THR A 151 18.03 -30.32 12.07
N GLU A 152 17.09 -31.03 11.45
CA GLU A 152 17.08 -32.51 11.39
C GLU A 152 18.28 -33.08 10.59
N TYR A 153 19.09 -32.20 9.98
CA TYR A 153 20.35 -32.53 9.33
C TYR A 153 21.55 -32.04 10.16
N GLY A 154 21.69 -32.58 11.36
CA GLY A 154 22.98 -32.55 12.05
C GLY A 154 24.00 -33.36 11.26
N LEU A 155 25.10 -32.73 10.83
CA LEU A 155 26.31 -33.47 10.47
C LEU A 155 26.63 -34.42 11.63
N ARG A 156 26.58 -35.73 11.37
CA ARG A 156 27.12 -36.75 12.29
C ARG A 156 28.57 -36.37 12.54
N SER A 157 28.86 -35.71 13.65
CA SER A 157 30.21 -35.67 14.17
C SER A 157 30.52 -37.11 14.60
N GLU A 158 31.24 -37.84 13.75
CA GLU A 158 31.91 -39.06 14.16
C GLU A 158 32.90 -38.67 15.27
N ALA A 159 32.47 -38.87 16.51
CA ALA A 159 33.35 -38.84 17.65
C ALA A 159 33.87 -40.26 17.91
N ASN A 160 35.20 -40.33 18.03
CA ASN A 160 36.05 -41.37 18.64
C ASN A 160 36.42 -42.58 17.76
N LYS A 161 37.68 -43.06 17.74
CA LYS A 161 38.74 -42.98 18.76
C LYS A 161 40.06 -43.49 18.16
N ASP A 162 41.14 -42.71 18.23
CA ASP A 162 42.48 -43.26 18.42
C ASP A 162 42.64 -43.53 19.92
N ALA A 163 42.72 -44.81 20.29
CA ALA A 163 43.40 -45.37 21.47
C ALA A 163 43.16 -46.88 21.54
#